data_AF-A0A0M9YMX0-F1
#
_entry.id   AF-A0A0M9YMX0-F1
#
_cell.length_a   1.000
_cell.length_b   1.000
_cell.length_c   1.000
_cell.angle_alpha   90.00
_cell.angle_beta   90.00
_cell.angle_gamma   90.00
#
_symmetry.space_group_name_H-M   'P 1'
#
loop_
_entity.id
_entity.type
_entity.pdbx_description
1 polymer ?
#
loop_
_entity_poly.entity_id
_entity_poly.type
_entity_poly.pdbx_seq_one_letter_code
_entity_poly.pdbx_strand_id
1 'polypeptide(L)'
;MTPPEVSTWLELRDIRQVDDIALVSSTATLTGIGPDPVVSTTTEILRRQPDGGWAHLMDDPFFGQQTVPGKPSSSAAAPAS
;
A
#
# COMPACT_ATOMS: atom_id res chain seq x y z
N MET A 1 -17.05 -7.63 -22.46
CA MET A 1 -16.89 -6.48 -21.54
C MET A 1 -15.49 -6.58 -20.97
N THR A 2 -14.60 -5.64 -21.29
CA THR A 2 -13.23 -5.62 -20.74
C THR A 2 -13.32 -5.14 -19.29
N PRO A 3 -12.72 -5.83 -18.31
CA PRO A 3 -12.67 -5.31 -16.94
C PRO A 3 -11.96 -3.95 -16.93
N PRO A 4 -12.33 -3.04 -16.01
CA PRO A 4 -11.61 -1.80 -15.85
C PRO A 4 -10.14 -2.11 -15.53
N GLU A 5 -9.23 -1.39 -16.18
CA GLU A 5 -7.82 -1.48 -15.88
C GLU A 5 -7.56 -0.89 -14.49
N VAL A 6 -7.00 -1.71 -13.60
CA VAL A 6 -6.58 -1.30 -12.26
C VAL A 6 -5.10 -0.93 -12.33
N SER A 7 -4.75 0.27 -11.87
CA SER A 7 -3.36 0.74 -11.89
C SER A 7 -2.95 1.26 -10.51
N THR A 8 -1.70 1.00 -10.12
CA THR A 8 -1.11 1.48 -8.87
C THR A 8 0.17 2.24 -9.17
N TRP A 9 0.30 3.45 -8.62
CA TRP A 9 1.51 4.26 -8.68
C TRP A 9 2.07 4.44 -7.27
N LEU A 10 3.39 4.23 -7.12
CA LEU A 10 4.09 4.41 -5.86
C LEU A 10 5.07 5.58 -5.96
N GLU A 11 4.94 6.53 -5.05
CA GLU A 11 5.88 7.62 -4.86
C GLU A 11 6.64 7.41 -3.55
N LEU A 12 7.95 7.23 -3.65
CA LEU A 12 8.79 6.94 -2.49
C LEU A 12 8.80 8.11 -1.49
N ARG A 13 8.63 7.80 -0.21
CA ARG A 13 8.69 8.76 0.90
C ARG A 13 9.96 8.64 1.73
N ASP A 14 10.30 7.41 2.15
CA ASP A 14 11.49 7.13 2.96
C ASP A 14 12.00 5.71 2.72
N ILE A 15 13.31 5.51 2.92
CA ILE A 15 13.94 4.20 2.98
C ILE A 15 14.81 4.15 4.24
N ARG A 16 14.52 3.21 5.13
CA ARG A 16 15.37 2.87 6.27
C ARG A 16 15.99 1.50 6.04
N GLN A 17 17.29 1.48 5.79
CA GLN A 17 18.03 0.22 5.62
C GLN A 17 18.85 -0.10 6.88
N VAL A 18 18.80 -1.36 7.31
CA VAL A 18 19.71 -1.95 8.30
C VAL A 18 20.15 -3.30 7.76
N ASP A 19 21.47 -3.47 7.57
CA ASP A 19 22.07 -4.67 7.00
C ASP A 19 21.40 -5.10 5.68
N ASP A 20 20.85 -6.31 5.65
CA ASP A 20 20.15 -6.91 4.52
C ASP A 20 18.64 -6.64 4.53
N ILE A 21 18.14 -5.74 5.39
CA ILE A 21 16.72 -5.38 5.47
C ILE A 21 16.50 -3.92 5.11
N ALA A 22 15.45 -3.63 4.33
CA ALA A 22 14.99 -2.28 4.05
C ALA A 22 13.51 -2.15 4.39
N LEU A 23 13.17 -1.10 5.15
CA LEU A 23 11.81 -0.61 5.32
C LEU A 23 11.59 0.53 4.33
N VAL A 24 10.63 0.35 3.42
CA VAL A 24 10.31 1.30 2.36
C VAL A 24 8.92 1.85 2.61
N SER A 25 8.78 3.17 2.66
CA SER A 25 7.48 3.82 2.77
C SER A 25 7.17 4.61 1.51
N SER A 26 5.96 4.45 0.99
CA SER A 26 5.52 5.11 -0.25
C SER A 26 4.11 5.70 -0.10
N THR A 27 3.83 6.77 -0.84
CA THR A 27 2.45 7.17 -1.15
C THR A 27 1.98 6.31 -2.32
N ALA A 28 0.87 5.60 -2.14
CA ALA A 28 0.28 4.76 -3.16
C ALA A 28 -0.98 5.41 -3.73
N THR A 29 -1.09 5.49 -5.05
CA THR A 29 -2.31 5.94 -5.75
C THR A 29 -2.87 4.78 -6.56
N LEU A 30 -4.09 4.36 -6.23
CA LEU A 30 -4.82 3.26 -6.87
C LEU A 30 -5.99 3.82 -7.70
N THR A 31 -6.05 3.45 -8.98
CA THR A 31 -7.13 3.83 -9.91
C THR A 31 -7.85 2.59 -10.44
N GLY A 32 -9.04 2.77 -11.03
CA GLY A 32 -9.80 1.68 -11.67
C GLY A 32 -10.70 0.86 -10.74
N ILE A 33 -10.74 1.18 -9.44
CA ILE A 33 -11.61 0.52 -8.44
C ILE A 33 -12.86 1.34 -8.08
N GLY A 34 -13.06 2.51 -8.70
CA GLY A 34 -14.14 3.45 -8.43
C GLY A 34 -14.04 4.72 -9.29
N PRO A 35 -14.94 5.70 -9.10
CA PRO A 35 -14.92 6.95 -9.86
C PRO A 35 -13.72 7.84 -9.51
N ASP A 36 -13.23 7.75 -8.28
CA ASP A 36 -12.14 8.57 -7.75
C ASP A 36 -10.92 7.69 -7.40
N PRO A 37 -9.67 8.18 -7.59
CA PRO A 37 -8.48 7.50 -7.11
C PRO A 37 -8.47 7.33 -5.59
N VAL A 38 -7.92 6.21 -5.11
CA VAL A 38 -7.64 5.99 -3.69
C VAL A 38 -6.17 6.28 -3.42
N VAL A 39 -5.91 7.20 -2.50
CA VAL A 39 -4.55 7.54 -2.06
C VAL A 39 -4.33 6.99 -0.65
N SER A 40 -3.27 6.21 -0.46
CA SER A 40 -2.86 5.63 0.82
C SER A 40 -1.37 5.80 1.05
N THR A 41 -0.91 5.45 2.25
CA THR A 41 0.49 5.14 2.52
C THR A 41 0.64 3.62 2.57
N THR A 42 1.71 3.09 1.96
CA THR A 42 2.14 1.70 2.17
C THR A 42 3.50 1.69 2.87
N THR A 43 3.75 0.60 3.60
CA THR A 43 5.06 0.28 4.18
C THR A 43 5.43 -1.15 3.84
N GLU A 44 6.55 -1.32 3.16
CA GLU A 44 7.06 -2.59 2.67
C GLU A 44 8.36 -2.96 3.39
N ILE A 45 8.57 -4.26 3.63
CA ILE A 45 9.83 -4.79 4.13
C ILE A 45 10.47 -5.61 3.02
N LEU A 46 11.68 -5.23 2.62
CA LEU A 46 12.48 -5.92 1.62
C LEU A 46 13.69 -6.59 2.28
N ARG A 47 14.08 -7.75 1.75
CA ARG A 47 15.33 -8.43 2.12
C ARG A 47 16.28 -8.54 0.95
N ARG A 48 17.52 -8.07 1.14
CA ARG A 48 18.61 -8.20 0.17
C ARG A 48 19.01 -9.66 0.06
N GLN A 49 19.02 -10.16 -1.17
CA GLN A 49 19.42 -11.51 -1.51
C GLN A 49 20.95 -11.59 -1.70
N PRO A 50 21.55 -12.79 -1.62
CA PRO A 50 22.99 -12.96 -1.82
C PRO A 50 23.52 -12.48 -3.19
N ASP A 51 22.65 -12.44 -4.20
CA ASP A 51 22.95 -11.90 -5.54
C ASP A 51 22.92 -10.36 -5.61
N GLY A 52 22.58 -9.69 -4.50
CA GLY A 52 22.48 -8.24 -4.39
C GLY A 52 21.10 -7.66 -4.71
N GLY A 53 20.16 -8.48 -5.20
CA GLY A 53 18.77 -8.08 -5.43
C GLY A 53 17.97 -7.91 -4.13
N TRP A 54 16.73 -7.43 -4.24
CA TRP A 54 15.82 -7.27 -3.10
C TRP A 54 14.53 -8.06 -3.33
N ALA A 55 14.08 -8.79 -2.31
CA ALA A 55 12.82 -9.53 -2.34
C ALA A 55 11.84 -8.95 -1.33
N HIS A 56 10.55 -8.85 -1.70
CA HIS A 56 9.49 -8.49 -0.75
C HIS A 56 9.34 -9.59 0.30
N LEU A 57 9.47 -9.20 1.57
CA LEU A 57 9.23 -10.06 2.73
C LEU A 57 7.81 -9.84 3.27
N MET A 58 7.39 -8.58 3.33
CA MET A 58 6.07 -8.15 3.79
C MET A 58 5.67 -6.87 3.06
N ASP A 59 4.38 -6.75 2.77
CA ASP A 59 3.75 -5.55 2.24
C ASP A 59 2.54 -5.23 3.12
N ASP A 60 2.20 -3.96 3.26
CA ASP A 60 0.96 -3.54 3.92
C ASP A 60 -0.20 -3.76 2.96
N PRO A 61 -1.05 -4.78 3.17
CA PRO A 61 -2.08 -5.12 2.19
C PRO A 61 -3.25 -4.13 2.21
N PHE A 62 -3.22 -3.11 3.09
CA PHE A 62 -4.33 -2.21 3.28
C PHE A 62 -4.04 -0.83 2.67
N PHE A 63 -4.80 -0.49 1.63
CA PHE A 63 -5.08 0.91 1.31
C PHE A 63 -5.96 1.46 2.43
N GLY A 64 -5.36 1.77 3.58
CA GLY A 64 -6.06 2.28 4.75
C GLY A 64 -6.91 3.47 4.34
N GLN A 65 -8.23 3.39 4.56
CA GLN A 65 -9.13 4.49 4.26
C GLN A 65 -8.69 5.70 5.09
N GLN A 66 -8.00 6.65 4.45
CA GLN A 66 -7.83 7.96 5.07
C GLN A 66 -9.22 8.55 5.23
N THR A 67 -9.67 8.66 6.48
CA THR A 67 -10.92 9.33 6.79
C THR A 67 -10.72 10.80 6.44
N VAL A 68 -11.33 11.25 5.34
CA VAL A 68 -11.44 12.69 5.06
C VAL A 68 -12.20 13.31 6.24
N PRO A 69 -11.66 14.33 6.92
CA PRO A 69 -12.33 14.97 8.05
C PRO A 69 -13.75 15.39 7.66
N GLY A 70 -14.76 14.83 8.34
CA GLY A 70 -16.18 15.15 8.12
C GLY A 70 -17.01 14.11 7.35
N LYS A 71 -16.42 13.03 6.84
CA LYS A 71 -17.18 11.91 6.24
C LYS A 71 -17.11 10.69 7.17
N PRO A 72 -18.25 10.10 7.62
CA PRO A 72 -18.20 8.93 8.48
C PRO A 72 -17.52 7.78 7.74
N SER A 73 -16.49 7.20 8.36
CA SER A 73 -15.89 5.95 7.93
C SER A 73 -16.98 4.88 7.94
N SER A 74 -17.22 4.25 6.79
CA SER A 74 -18.09 3.07 6.73
C SER A 74 -17.27 1.92 7.30
N SER A 75 -17.35 1.74 8.63
CA SER A 75 -16.81 0.56 9.29
C SER A 75 -17.48 -0.67 8.69
N ALA A 76 -16.71 -1.49 7.97
CA ALA A 76 -17.07 -2.89 7.79
C ALA A 76 -17.26 -3.49 9.19
N ALA A 77 -18.46 -3.96 9.48
CA ALA A 77 -18.76 -4.63 10.72
C ALA A 77 -17.91 -5.90 10.83
N ALA A 78 -17.15 -6.03 11.92
CA ALA A 78 -16.57 -7.31 12.30
C ALA A 78 -17.71 -8.30 12.60
N PRO A 79 -17.59 -9.59 12.24
CA PRO A 79 -18.61 -10.58 12.60
C PRO A 79 -18.62 -10.77 14.12
N ALA A 80 -19.82 -10.77 14.71
CA ALA A 80 -20.02 -11.11 16.11
C ALA A 80 -19.64 -12.57 16.39
N SER A 81 -19.05 -12.81 17.56
CA SER A 81 -18.81 -14.16 18.12
C SER A 81 -20.07 -14.76 18.70
#